data_AF-A0A536SXI9-F1
#
_entry.id   AF-A0A536SXI9-F1
#
_cell.length_a   1.000
_cell.length_b   1.000
_cell.length_c   1.000
_cell.angle_alpha   90.00
_cell.angle_beta   90.00
_cell.angle_gamma   90.00
#
_symmetry.space_group_name_H-M   'P 1'
#
loop_
_entity.id
_entity.type
_entity.pdbx_description
1 polymer ?
#
loop_
_entity_poly.entity_id
_entity_poly.type
_entity_poly.pdbx_seq_one_letter_code
_entity_poly.pdbx_strand_id
1 'polypeptide(L)'
;ARAGKKAFITNRIGDACFLLGMFLLYQAVGTLDMDRINAAFLSGPLPAVSASLVGILLFVGATGKSAQIPLHVWLPDAMAGPTPVSALIHAATMVTAGVYMTARLSGIYLHAPEASQLIAL
;
A
#
# COMPACT_ATOMS: atom_id res chain seq x y z
N ALA A 1 10.53 18.77 -15.76
CA ALA A 1 10.25 19.08 -14.33
C ALA A 1 8.81 18.75 -13.90
N ARG A 2 7.78 19.19 -14.65
CA ARG A 2 6.36 19.03 -14.25
C ARG A 2 5.90 17.57 -14.06
N ALA A 3 6.31 16.65 -14.94
CA ALA A 3 6.00 15.21 -14.85
C ALA A 3 6.52 14.57 -13.55
N GLY A 4 7.82 14.73 -13.26
CA GLY A 4 8.42 14.22 -12.02
C GLY A 4 7.79 14.80 -10.75
N LYS A 5 7.43 16.09 -10.76
CA LYS A 5 6.73 16.72 -9.62
C LYS A 5 5.35 16.10 -9.39
N LYS A 6 4.57 15.87 -10.45
CA LYS A 6 3.27 15.19 -10.34
C LYS A 6 3.45 13.78 -9.78
N ALA A 7 4.42 13.02 -10.31
CA ALA A 7 4.67 11.66 -9.84
C ALA A 7 5.06 11.60 -8.36
N PHE A 8 5.90 12.53 -7.91
CA PHE A 8 6.26 12.64 -6.50
C PHE A 8 5.05 12.99 -5.63
N ILE A 9 4.25 13.99 -6.00
CA ILE A 9 3.09 14.43 -5.23
C ILE A 9 2.03 13.31 -5.13
N THR A 10 1.69 12.67 -6.25
CA THR A 10 0.69 11.59 -6.26
C THR A 10 1.14 10.41 -5.39
N ASN A 11 2.45 10.09 -5.40
CA ASN A 11 3.00 9.08 -4.50
C ASN A 11 2.93 9.48 -3.03
N ARG A 12 3.25 10.74 -2.71
CA ARG A 12 3.20 11.26 -1.33
C ARG A 12 1.79 11.23 -0.73
N ILE A 13 0.75 11.38 -1.55
CA ILE A 13 -0.64 11.20 -1.11
C ILE A 13 -0.87 9.76 -0.62
N GLY A 14 -0.45 8.75 -1.40
CA GLY A 14 -0.52 7.35 -0.97
C GLY A 14 0.34 7.08 0.27
N ASP A 15 1.56 7.64 0.32
CA ASP A 15 2.46 7.48 1.47
C ASP A 15 1.85 8.07 2.76
N ALA A 16 1.05 9.13 2.69
CA ALA A 16 0.34 9.68 3.84
C ALA A 16 -0.71 8.69 4.39
N CYS A 17 -1.51 8.06 3.52
CA CYS A 17 -2.45 7.03 3.93
C CYS A 17 -1.74 5.80 4.52
N PHE A 18 -0.62 5.39 3.92
CA PHE A 18 0.22 4.31 4.43
C PHE A 18 0.70 4.59 5.86
N LEU A 19 1.20 5.81 6.12
CA LEU A 19 1.65 6.21 7.46
C LEU A 19 0.51 6.19 8.48
N LEU A 20 -0.69 6.64 8.11
CA LEU A 20 -1.87 6.55 8.98
C LEU A 20 -2.21 5.10 9.32
N GLY A 21 -2.15 4.20 8.33
CA GLY A 21 -2.33 2.76 8.54
C GLY A 21 -1.29 2.18 9.50
N MET A 22 0.00 2.56 9.32
CA MET A 22 1.08 2.14 10.21
C MET A 22 0.89 2.64 11.64
N PHE A 23 0.46 3.89 11.84
CA PHE A 23 0.24 4.43 13.19
C PHE A 23 -0.90 3.72 13.92
N LEU A 24 -2.01 3.45 13.24
CA LEU A 24 -3.11 2.67 13.81
C LEU A 24 -2.68 1.24 14.15
N LEU A 25 -1.95 0.60 13.23
CA LEU A 25 -1.46 -0.75 13.42
C LEU A 25 -0.47 -0.84 14.58
N TYR A 26 0.45 0.11 14.69
CA TYR A 26 1.40 0.19 15.80
C TYR A 26 0.70 0.42 17.13
N GLN A 27 -0.31 1.30 17.19
CA GLN A 27 -1.10 1.49 18.42
C GLN A 27 -1.83 0.21 18.85
N ALA A 28 -2.29 -0.61 17.90
CA ALA A 28 -3.05 -1.82 18.20
C ALA A 28 -2.19 -3.04 18.54
N VAL A 29 -1.05 -3.19 17.85
CA VAL A 29 -0.19 -4.40 17.92
C VAL A 29 1.13 -4.14 18.67
N GLY A 30 1.56 -2.88 18.79
CA GLY A 30 2.81 -2.49 19.47
C GLY A 30 4.09 -2.75 18.66
N THR A 31 3.97 -3.16 17.40
CA THR A 31 5.10 -3.43 16.50
C THR A 31 4.74 -3.17 15.04
N LEU A 32 5.77 -2.97 14.21
CA LEU A 32 5.68 -2.90 12.74
C LEU A 32 6.40 -4.07 12.06
N ASP A 33 6.79 -5.08 12.83
CA ASP A 33 7.30 -6.34 12.32
C ASP A 33 6.17 -7.13 11.65
N MET A 34 6.31 -7.41 10.34
CA MET A 34 5.24 -7.99 9.52
C MET A 34 4.83 -9.39 9.99
N ASP A 35 5.78 -10.20 10.48
CA ASP A 35 5.50 -11.57 10.89
C ASP A 35 4.71 -11.58 12.21
N ARG A 36 5.08 -10.71 13.16
CA ARG A 36 4.32 -10.49 14.39
C ARG A 36 2.94 -9.88 14.13
N ILE A 37 2.82 -8.97 13.16
CA ILE A 37 1.53 -8.43 12.73
C ILE A 37 0.65 -9.57 12.20
N ASN A 38 1.13 -10.39 11.27
CA ASN A 38 0.34 -11.52 10.77
C ASN A 38 -0.07 -12.47 11.88
N ALA A 39 0.85 -12.81 12.79
CA ALA A 39 0.53 -13.63 13.95
C ALA A 39 -0.56 -12.99 14.83
N ALA A 40 -0.52 -11.67 15.05
CA ALA A 40 -1.54 -10.96 15.84
C ALA A 40 -2.94 -11.02 15.21
N PHE A 41 -3.04 -11.08 13.87
CA PHE A 41 -4.31 -11.21 13.17
C PHE A 41 -4.74 -12.67 12.91
N LEU A 42 -3.82 -13.65 12.96
CA LEU A 42 -4.11 -15.06 12.64
C LEU A 42 -4.20 -15.97 13.87
N SER A 43 -3.52 -15.62 14.97
CA SER A 43 -3.41 -16.47 16.15
C SER A 43 -3.75 -15.68 17.41
N GLY A 44 -5.03 -15.73 17.80
CA GLY A 44 -5.52 -15.16 19.06
C GLY A 44 -6.74 -14.26 18.88
N PRO A 45 -7.14 -13.54 19.94
CA PRO A 45 -8.14 -12.48 19.83
C PRO A 45 -7.63 -11.38 18.91
N LEU A 46 -8.49 -10.90 18.01
CA LEU A 46 -8.13 -9.83 17.10
C LEU A 46 -7.73 -8.55 17.87
N PRO A 47 -6.74 -7.80 17.38
CA PRO A 47 -6.38 -6.51 17.97
C PRO A 47 -7.58 -5.56 18.01
N ALA A 48 -7.63 -4.67 18.99
CA ALA A 48 -8.71 -3.70 19.16
C ALA A 48 -8.64 -2.54 18.13
N VAL A 49 -8.59 -2.87 16.85
CA VAL A 49 -8.57 -1.96 15.70
C VAL A 49 -9.35 -2.58 14.55
N SER A 50 -10.01 -1.75 13.74
CA SER A 50 -10.67 -2.25 12.53
C SER A 50 -9.63 -2.71 11.52
N ALA A 51 -9.59 -4.02 11.25
CA ALA A 51 -8.76 -4.61 10.21
C ALA A 51 -9.08 -4.02 8.82
N SER A 52 -10.36 -3.77 8.53
CA SER A 52 -10.82 -3.09 7.31
C SER A 52 -10.23 -1.69 7.19
N LEU A 53 -10.30 -0.87 8.24
CA LEU A 53 -9.77 0.49 8.19
C LEU A 53 -8.25 0.50 7.96
N VAL A 54 -7.52 -0.33 8.69
CA VAL A 54 -6.06 -0.47 8.53
C VAL A 54 -5.74 -0.99 7.13
N GLY A 55 -6.42 -2.04 6.67
CA GLY A 55 -6.26 -2.63 5.35
C GLY A 55 -6.52 -1.62 4.23
N ILE A 56 -7.57 -0.81 4.32
CA ILE A 56 -7.86 0.25 3.33
C ILE A 56 -6.76 1.31 3.32
N LEU A 57 -6.33 1.81 4.48
CA LEU A 57 -5.28 2.83 4.56
C LEU A 57 -3.95 2.34 3.98
N LEU A 58 -3.56 1.11 4.31
CA LEU A 58 -2.39 0.46 3.74
C LEU A 58 -2.57 0.25 2.23
N PHE A 59 -3.73 -0.24 1.79
CA PHE A 59 -4.01 -0.48 0.39
C PHE A 59 -4.00 0.81 -0.45
N VAL A 60 -4.49 1.94 0.06
CA VAL A 60 -4.35 3.25 -0.61
C VAL A 60 -2.87 3.65 -0.76
N GLY A 61 -2.02 3.27 0.20
CA GLY A 61 -0.57 3.35 0.03
C GLY A 61 -0.04 2.49 -1.12
N ALA A 62 -0.49 1.23 -1.19
CA ALA A 62 -0.16 0.32 -2.28
C ALA A 62 -0.64 0.84 -3.64
N THR A 63 -1.85 1.39 -3.75
CA THR A 63 -2.37 1.96 -5.01
C THR A 63 -1.54 3.14 -5.49
N GLY A 64 -1.00 3.94 -4.56
CA GLY A 64 -0.03 5.00 -4.87
C GLY A 64 1.23 4.49 -5.55
N LYS A 65 1.82 3.38 -5.07
CA LYS A 65 3.03 2.75 -5.65
C LYS A 65 2.74 1.95 -6.92
N SER A 66 1.60 1.28 -6.98
CA SER A 66 1.18 0.41 -8.09
C SER A 66 0.35 1.11 -9.15
N ALA A 67 0.21 2.43 -9.06
CA ALA A 67 -0.54 3.25 -10.00
C ALA A 67 -1.95 2.71 -10.29
N GLN A 68 -2.67 2.35 -9.23
CA GLN A 68 -4.06 1.90 -9.33
C GLN A 68 -5.03 3.09 -9.21
N ILE A 69 -6.31 2.89 -9.53
CA ILE A 69 -7.34 3.93 -9.38
C ILE A 69 -7.45 4.33 -7.90
N PRO A 70 -7.56 5.63 -7.56
CA PRO A 70 -7.54 6.81 -8.43
C PRO A 70 -6.12 7.37 -8.70
N LEU A 71 -5.09 6.87 -8.03
CA LEU A 71 -3.73 7.41 -8.05
C LEU A 71 -2.89 7.03 -9.29
N HIS A 72 -3.46 6.34 -10.28
CA HIS A 72 -2.76 5.90 -11.50
C HIS A 72 -2.14 7.02 -12.35
N VAL A 73 -2.63 8.26 -12.20
CA VAL A 73 -2.33 9.39 -13.09
C VAL A 73 -0.86 9.78 -13.18
N TRP A 74 -0.02 9.33 -12.25
CA TRP A 74 1.42 9.60 -12.31
C TRP A 74 2.18 8.69 -13.27
N LEU A 75 1.68 7.48 -13.53
CA LEU A 75 2.42 6.46 -14.26
C LEU A 75 2.64 6.81 -15.75
N PRO A 76 1.65 7.37 -16.49
CA PRO A 76 1.89 7.82 -17.85
C PRO A 76 2.99 8.89 -17.93
N ASP A 77 3.05 9.79 -16.94
CA ASP A 77 4.05 10.85 -16.89
C ASP A 77 5.47 10.32 -16.52
N ALA A 78 5.56 9.12 -15.94
CA ALA A 78 6.84 8.46 -15.69
C ALA A 78 7.54 7.98 -16.98
N MET A 79 6.82 7.93 -18.10
CA MET A 79 7.39 7.66 -19.42
C MET A 79 8.17 8.84 -20.02
N ALA A 80 8.13 10.02 -19.38
CA ALA A 80 8.99 11.15 -19.74
C ALA A 80 10.47 10.93 -19.34
N GLY A 81 10.76 9.90 -18.55
CA GLY A 81 12.12 9.51 -18.20
C GLY A 81 12.82 8.70 -19.31
N PRO A 82 14.13 8.44 -19.19
CA PRO A 82 14.84 7.55 -20.09
C PRO A 82 14.26 6.13 -20.06
N THR A 83 14.23 5.44 -21.21
CA THR A 83 13.67 4.08 -21.35
C THR A 83 14.12 3.08 -20.29
N PRO A 84 15.41 3.03 -19.85
CA PRO A 84 15.83 2.12 -18.78
C PRO A 84 15.17 2.41 -17.43
N VAL A 85 14.87 3.67 -17.14
CA VAL A 85 14.23 4.10 -15.88
C VAL A 85 12.76 3.70 -15.88
N SER A 86 12.06 3.94 -16.99
CA SER A 86 10.66 3.52 -17.11
C SER A 86 10.53 1.99 -17.08
N ALA A 87 11.47 1.25 -17.70
CA ALA A 87 11.50 -0.21 -17.60
C ALA A 87 11.64 -0.69 -16.14
N LEU A 88 12.54 -0.08 -15.36
CA LEU A 88 12.73 -0.44 -13.95
C LEU A 88 11.49 -0.16 -13.09
N ILE A 89 10.83 0.99 -13.30
CA ILE A 89 9.64 1.41 -12.54
C ILE A 89 8.43 0.54 -12.88
N HIS A 90 8.20 0.27 -14.18
CA HIS A 90 7.00 -0.41 -14.66
C HIS A 90 7.08 -1.93 -14.54
N ALA A 91 8.28 -2.53 -14.55
CA ALA A 91 8.41 -3.98 -14.54
C ALA A 91 8.90 -4.54 -13.20
N ALA A 92 9.93 -3.92 -12.60
CA ALA A 92 10.71 -4.61 -11.56
C ALA A 92 10.48 -4.09 -10.14
N THR A 93 10.30 -2.77 -9.95
CA THR A 93 10.46 -2.16 -8.62
C THR A 93 9.20 -1.52 -8.06
N MET A 94 8.69 -0.48 -8.72
CA MET A 94 7.73 0.42 -8.08
C MET A 94 6.33 -0.20 -8.02
N VAL A 95 5.86 -0.75 -9.14
CA VAL A 95 4.52 -1.32 -9.21
C VAL A 95 4.37 -2.63 -8.45
N THR A 96 5.45 -3.40 -8.32
CA THR A 96 5.47 -4.69 -7.60
C THR A 96 5.45 -4.51 -6.09
N ALA A 97 5.94 -3.38 -5.57
CA ALA A 97 5.98 -3.10 -4.13
C ALA A 97 4.59 -3.07 -3.47
N GLY A 98 3.56 -2.54 -4.15
CA GLY A 98 2.20 -2.51 -3.60
C GLY A 98 1.61 -3.91 -3.43
N VAL A 99 1.75 -4.77 -4.45
CA VAL A 99 1.31 -6.18 -4.39
C VAL A 99 2.10 -6.96 -3.33
N TYR A 100 3.42 -6.75 -3.27
CA TYR A 100 4.27 -7.37 -2.26
C TYR A 100 3.79 -7.07 -0.84
N MET A 101 3.51 -5.79 -0.54
CA MET A 101 3.05 -5.40 0.80
C MET A 101 1.71 -6.04 1.14
N THR A 102 0.74 -6.03 0.22
CA THR A 102 -0.57 -6.66 0.43
C THR A 102 -0.42 -8.16 0.70
N ALA A 103 0.43 -8.86 -0.05
CA ALA A 103 0.71 -10.27 0.16
C ALA A 103 1.42 -10.54 1.50
N ARG A 104 2.38 -9.71 1.89
CA ARG A 104 3.13 -9.85 3.15
C ARG A 104 2.30 -9.55 4.39
N LEU A 105 1.21 -8.81 4.28
CA LEU A 105 0.29 -8.49 5.38
C LEU A 105 -1.06 -9.20 5.21
N SER A 106 -1.07 -10.37 4.57
CA SER A 106 -2.28 -11.15 4.27
C SER A 106 -3.11 -11.47 5.51
N GLY A 107 -2.50 -11.62 6.68
CA GLY A 107 -3.20 -11.82 7.95
C GLY A 107 -4.21 -10.70 8.25
N ILE A 108 -3.87 -9.44 7.93
CA ILE A 108 -4.81 -8.31 8.07
C ILE A 108 -5.98 -8.47 7.08
N TYR A 109 -5.67 -8.74 5.81
CA TYR A 109 -6.65 -8.78 4.72
C TYR A 109 -7.67 -9.92 4.85
N LEU A 110 -7.28 -11.04 5.46
CA LEU A 110 -8.19 -12.13 5.79
C LEU A 110 -9.29 -11.74 6.79
N HIS A 111 -9.05 -10.72 7.61
CA HIS A 111 -10.00 -10.18 8.58
C HIS A 111 -10.55 -8.79 8.20
N ALA A 112 -10.24 -8.31 6.99
CA ALA A 112 -10.60 -6.98 6.48
C ALA A 112 -11.51 -7.10 5.24
N PRO A 113 -12.78 -7.53 5.39
CA PRO A 113 -13.64 -7.82 4.24
C PRO A 113 -13.83 -6.63 3.30
N GLU A 114 -13.95 -5.41 3.84
CA GLU A 114 -14.13 -4.19 3.04
C GLU A 114 -12.85 -3.85 2.25
N ALA A 115 -11.68 -4.02 2.86
CA ALA A 115 -10.40 -3.82 2.18
C ALA A 115 -10.19 -4.86 1.08
N SER A 116 -10.52 -6.12 1.35
CA SER A 116 -10.41 -7.22 0.39
C SER A 116 -11.38 -7.06 -0.78
N GLN A 117 -12.59 -6.55 -0.54
CA GLN A 117 -13.51 -6.16 -1.61
C GLN A 117 -12.94 -5.03 -2.46
N LEU A 118 -12.35 -4.00 -1.84
CA LEU A 118 -11.72 -2.90 -2.56
C LEU A 118 -10.53 -3.36 -3.41
N ILE A 119 -9.76 -4.36 -2.95
CA ILE A 119 -8.67 -4.97 -3.72
C ILE A 119 -9.20 -5.74 -4.94
N ALA A 120 -10.38 -6.35 -4.83
CA ALA A 120 -10.97 -7.16 -5.88
C ALA A 120 -11.64 -6.35 -7.00
N LEU A 121 -11.87 -5.04 -6.78
CA LEU A 121 -12.40 -4.09 -7.76
C LEU A 121 -11.32 -3.57 -8.71
#